data_AF-A0A6G2DVN4-F1
#
_entry.id   AF-A0A6G2DVN4-F1
#
_cell.length_a   1.000
_cell.length_b   1.000
_cell.length_c   1.000
_cell.angle_alpha   90.00
_cell.angle_beta   90.00
_cell.angle_gamma   90.00
#
_symmetry.space_group_name_H-M   'P 1'
#
loop_
_entity.id
_entity.type
_entity.pdbx_description
1 polymer ?
#
loop_
_entity_poly.entity_id
_entity_poly.type
_entity_poly.pdbx_seq_one_letter_code
_entity_poly.pdbx_strand_id
1 'polypeptide(L)'
;MSYSYVALDVETANDFRGSVCSIGLVKFKDGNIVDAFYTLINPEEEFDDFNIFIHGITPEDVLDSPTFPEVRKAIVDFIGSDIVVAHFAQFDMGALKDVYQKYELDFDNIEYICSYRLAKVALPGQLNYKLKRLAKNLNIELDHHNALSDARASGLILEYLLSTNSFSDLNAFLKEYSYNKTGLLGQYGFKRKKSYQYKENLIYQPTEEEKAAMNPDHYFYGLYFCFTGKLERMTRKEANKATALVGGIPEKGVTKHTNILVVGEQEWRVVGKDGLSSKMKKAQTLLEK
;
A
#
# COMPACT_ATOMS: atom_id res chain seq x y z
N MET A 1 -27.80 -1.78 16.17
CA MET A 1 -27.59 -3.10 15.54
C MET A 1 -26.19 -3.55 15.89
N SER A 2 -25.97 -4.83 16.12
CA SER A 2 -24.62 -5.36 16.35
C SER A 2 -23.88 -5.39 15.01
N TYR A 3 -22.63 -4.93 14.95
CA TYR A 3 -21.80 -5.01 13.74
C TYR A 3 -20.64 -5.98 13.96
N SER A 4 -20.37 -6.79 12.94
CA SER A 4 -19.30 -7.79 12.95
C SER A 4 -18.50 -7.71 11.65
N TYR A 5 -17.20 -7.94 11.75
CA TYR A 5 -16.28 -8.03 10.61
C TYR A 5 -15.07 -8.89 10.99
N VAL A 6 -14.37 -9.41 9.97
CA VAL A 6 -13.15 -10.19 10.17
C VAL A 6 -11.99 -9.46 9.53
N ALA A 7 -10.99 -9.09 10.33
CA ALA A 7 -9.75 -8.57 9.78
C ALA A 7 -8.86 -9.72 9.30
N LEU A 8 -8.17 -9.54 8.17
CA LEU A 8 -7.36 -10.58 7.52
C LEU A 8 -6.05 -9.99 7.00
N ASP A 9 -4.97 -10.74 7.15
CA ASP A 9 -3.66 -10.45 6.56
C ASP A 9 -2.94 -11.78 6.21
N VAL A 10 -2.06 -11.75 5.22
CA VAL A 10 -1.30 -12.92 4.74
C VAL A 10 0.16 -12.58 4.49
N GLU A 11 1.03 -13.56 4.76
CA GLU A 11 2.42 -13.53 4.31
C GLU A 11 2.62 -14.50 3.13
N THR A 12 3.55 -14.20 2.23
CA THR A 12 3.86 -15.02 1.06
C THR A 12 5.32 -15.47 1.08
N ALA A 13 5.62 -16.67 0.60
CA ALA A 13 6.97 -17.24 0.62
C ALA A 13 7.92 -16.58 -0.39
N ASN A 14 7.41 -16.07 -1.51
CA ASN A 14 8.20 -15.50 -2.60
C ASN A 14 7.44 -14.42 -3.39
N ASP A 15 7.93 -14.04 -4.57
CA ASP A 15 7.32 -13.04 -5.46
C ASP A 15 6.02 -13.47 -6.13
N PHE A 16 5.77 -14.79 -6.23
CA PHE A 16 4.49 -15.34 -6.64
C PHE A 16 3.49 -15.19 -5.49
N ARG A 17 2.55 -14.25 -5.63
CA ARG A 17 1.56 -13.93 -4.59
C ARG A 17 0.70 -15.10 -4.11
N GLY A 18 0.57 -16.16 -4.91
CA GLY A 18 -0.16 -17.38 -4.51
C GLY A 18 0.62 -18.27 -3.53
N SER A 19 1.88 -17.94 -3.21
CA SER A 19 2.72 -18.68 -2.25
C SER A 19 2.40 -18.36 -0.78
N VAL A 20 1.12 -18.24 -0.43
CA VAL A 20 0.68 -17.88 0.93
C VAL A 20 1.23 -18.89 1.94
N CYS A 21 2.08 -18.43 2.85
CA CYS A 21 2.77 -19.26 3.84
C CYS A 21 2.27 -19.05 5.28
N SER A 22 1.52 -17.97 5.53
CA SER A 22 0.73 -17.83 6.75
C SER A 22 -0.47 -16.93 6.53
N ILE A 23 -1.49 -17.11 7.37
CA ILE A 23 -2.70 -16.28 7.37
C ILE A 23 -3.14 -16.00 8.80
N GLY A 24 -3.50 -14.74 9.06
CA GLY A 24 -4.10 -14.29 10.31
C GLY A 24 -5.51 -13.77 10.08
N LEU A 25 -6.45 -14.17 10.93
CA LEU A 25 -7.81 -13.65 10.97
C LEU A 25 -8.18 -13.22 12.39
N VAL A 26 -8.83 -12.07 12.52
CA VAL A 26 -9.30 -11.55 13.83
C VAL A 26 -10.74 -11.10 13.70
N LYS A 27 -11.63 -11.68 14.50
CA LYS A 27 -13.05 -11.37 14.48
C LYS A 27 -13.38 -10.25 15.45
N PHE A 28 -14.04 -9.23 14.95
CA PHE A 28 -14.52 -8.09 15.73
C PHE A 28 -16.03 -8.12 15.77
N LYS A 29 -16.59 -7.87 16.97
CA LYS A 29 -18.02 -7.68 17.17
C LYS A 29 -18.24 -6.54 18.15
N ASP A 30 -18.99 -5.53 17.72
CA ASP A 30 -19.32 -4.34 18.53
C ASP A 30 -18.08 -3.69 19.15
N GLY A 31 -17.03 -3.54 18.33
CA GLY A 31 -15.74 -2.95 18.71
C GLY A 31 -14.81 -3.83 19.55
N ASN A 32 -15.24 -5.05 19.89
CA ASN A 32 -14.44 -5.99 20.68
C ASN A 32 -13.89 -7.12 19.80
N ILE A 33 -12.65 -7.53 20.07
CA ILE A 33 -12.12 -8.78 19.51
C ILE A 33 -12.83 -9.94 20.21
N VAL A 34 -13.50 -10.81 19.43
CA VAL A 34 -14.26 -11.96 19.95
C VAL A 34 -13.64 -13.30 19.59
N ASP A 35 -12.80 -13.35 18.56
CA ASP A 35 -12.10 -14.57 18.15
C ASP A 35 -10.85 -14.24 17.32
N ALA A 36 -9.92 -15.19 17.23
CA ALA A 36 -8.69 -15.08 16.47
C ALA A 36 -8.28 -16.45 15.91
N PHE A 37 -7.86 -16.47 14.64
CA PHE A 37 -7.37 -17.66 13.96
C PHE A 37 -6.04 -17.34 13.28
N TYR A 38 -5.06 -18.21 13.45
CA TYR A 38 -3.77 -18.13 12.77
C TYR A 38 -3.33 -19.52 12.38
N THR A 39 -2.76 -19.65 11.18
CA THR A 39 -2.11 -20.88 10.76
C THR A 39 -0.95 -20.56 9.83
N LEU A 40 0.13 -21.33 9.99
CA LEU A 40 1.09 -21.53 8.92
C LEU A 40 0.45 -22.38 7.82
N ILE A 41 0.91 -22.17 6.61
CA ILE A 41 0.43 -22.89 5.42
C ILE A 41 1.66 -23.36 4.67
N ASN A 42 1.68 -24.63 4.28
CA ASN A 42 2.67 -25.10 3.33
C ASN A 42 2.28 -24.56 1.94
N PRO A 43 3.04 -23.59 1.38
CA PRO A 43 2.67 -23.00 0.11
C PRO A 43 2.96 -23.94 -1.06
N GLU A 44 3.69 -25.04 -0.87
CA GLU A 44 4.26 -25.89 -1.93
C GLU A 44 5.04 -25.04 -2.95
N GLU A 45 5.87 -24.13 -2.43
CA GLU A 45 6.69 -23.17 -3.17
C GLU A 45 8.02 -22.96 -2.45
N GLU A 46 9.03 -22.50 -3.18
CA GLU A 46 10.31 -22.07 -2.63
C GLU A 46 10.16 -20.74 -1.86
N PHE A 47 11.02 -20.52 -0.86
CA PHE A 47 11.05 -19.26 -0.10
C PHE A 47 12.19 -18.37 -0.57
N ASP A 48 11.89 -17.09 -0.81
CA ASP A 48 12.90 -16.08 -1.08
C ASP A 48 13.50 -15.55 0.22
N ASP A 49 14.83 -15.40 0.28
CA ASP A 49 15.55 -14.84 1.44
C ASP A 49 14.96 -13.50 1.93
N PHE A 50 14.44 -12.69 1.01
CA PHE A 50 13.85 -11.39 1.33
C PHE A 50 12.52 -11.53 2.08
N ASN A 51 11.69 -12.50 1.71
CA ASN A 51 10.42 -12.76 2.38
C ASN A 51 10.68 -13.34 3.77
N ILE A 52 11.59 -14.31 3.88
CA ILE A 52 12.07 -14.83 5.17
C ILE A 52 12.60 -13.69 6.05
N PHE A 53 13.40 -12.77 5.50
CA PHE A 53 13.91 -11.62 6.25
C PHE A 53 12.79 -10.70 6.78
N ILE A 54 11.66 -10.61 6.07
CA ILE A 54 10.52 -9.76 6.44
C ILE A 54 9.72 -10.37 7.59
N HIS A 55 9.24 -11.61 7.44
CA HIS A 55 8.27 -12.22 8.36
C HIS A 55 8.87 -13.32 9.25
N GLY A 56 10.09 -13.79 8.94
CA GLY A 56 10.82 -14.77 9.75
C GLY A 56 10.38 -16.23 9.59
N ILE A 57 9.51 -16.54 8.63
CA ILE A 57 8.99 -17.90 8.38
C ILE A 57 9.92 -18.57 7.38
N THR A 58 10.46 -19.74 7.73
CA THR A 58 11.35 -20.52 6.88
C THR A 58 10.62 -21.72 6.24
N PRO A 59 11.20 -22.36 5.21
CA PRO A 59 10.65 -23.60 4.66
C PRO A 59 10.44 -24.70 5.72
N GLU A 60 11.31 -24.77 6.72
CA GLU A 60 11.23 -25.75 7.80
C GLU A 60 10.01 -25.53 8.70
N ASP A 61 9.62 -24.26 8.94
CA ASP A 61 8.45 -23.93 9.77
C ASP A 61 7.14 -24.45 9.16
N VAL A 62 7.08 -24.53 7.82
CA VAL A 62 5.86 -24.90 7.09
C VAL A 62 5.85 -26.35 6.59
N LEU A 63 6.90 -27.12 6.83
CA LEU A 63 7.07 -28.46 6.25
C LEU A 63 5.88 -29.39 6.56
N ASP A 64 5.45 -29.41 7.82
CA ASP A 64 4.32 -30.21 8.32
C ASP A 64 3.02 -29.39 8.42
N SER A 65 3.02 -28.15 7.94
CA SER A 65 1.83 -27.30 7.93
C SER A 65 0.86 -27.73 6.83
N PRO A 66 -0.46 -27.53 7.03
CA PRO A 66 -1.44 -27.84 6.00
C PRO A 66 -1.28 -26.94 4.77
N THR A 67 -1.64 -27.45 3.60
CA THR A 67 -1.76 -26.70 2.36
C THR A 67 -3.01 -25.81 2.36
N PHE A 68 -3.07 -24.84 1.43
CA PHE A 68 -4.22 -23.94 1.34
C PHE A 68 -5.58 -24.66 1.19
N PRO A 69 -5.74 -25.69 0.32
CA PRO A 69 -7.00 -26.44 0.22
C PRO A 69 -7.44 -27.08 1.54
N GLU A 70 -6.50 -27.53 2.36
CA GLU A 70 -6.79 -28.19 3.64
C GLU A 70 -7.29 -27.21 4.70
N VAL A 71 -6.76 -25.98 4.73
CA VAL A 71 -7.21 -24.94 5.68
C VAL A 71 -8.35 -24.07 5.17
N ARG A 72 -8.63 -24.08 3.86
CA ARG A 72 -9.65 -23.23 3.23
C ARG A 72 -10.98 -23.27 3.98
N LYS A 73 -11.46 -24.48 4.33
CA LYS A 73 -12.76 -24.63 5.02
C LYS A 73 -12.76 -23.91 6.37
N ALA A 74 -11.70 -24.03 7.16
CA ALA A 74 -11.59 -23.36 8.45
C ALA A 74 -11.57 -21.83 8.30
N ILE A 75 -10.86 -21.32 7.28
CA ILE A 75 -10.82 -19.88 6.96
C ILE A 75 -12.22 -19.36 6.59
N VAL A 76 -12.91 -20.06 5.68
CA VAL A 76 -14.26 -19.67 5.23
C VAL A 76 -15.28 -19.74 6.36
N ASP A 77 -15.23 -20.81 7.18
CA ASP A 77 -16.12 -20.95 8.34
C ASP A 77 -15.87 -19.85 9.39
N PHE A 78 -14.61 -19.47 9.60
CA PHE A 78 -14.24 -18.38 10.51
C PHE A 78 -14.79 -17.02 10.03
N ILE A 79 -14.68 -16.75 8.73
CA ILE A 79 -15.25 -15.54 8.09
C ILE A 79 -16.78 -15.56 8.17
N GLY A 80 -17.41 -16.67 7.80
CA GLY A 80 -18.86 -16.79 7.72
C GLY A 80 -19.47 -15.78 6.76
N SER A 81 -20.47 -15.03 7.22
CA SER A 81 -21.12 -13.96 6.45
C SER A 81 -20.53 -12.57 6.70
N ASP A 82 -19.48 -12.47 7.51
CA ASP A 82 -18.91 -11.18 7.89
C ASP A 82 -18.03 -10.61 6.78
N ILE A 83 -18.02 -9.28 6.66
CA ILE A 83 -17.15 -8.61 5.70
C ILE A 83 -15.68 -8.69 6.15
N VAL A 84 -14.79 -8.92 5.21
CA VAL A 84 -13.35 -8.97 5.46
C VAL A 84 -12.73 -7.57 5.42
N VAL A 85 -11.78 -7.31 6.30
CA VAL A 85 -11.06 -6.03 6.40
C VAL A 85 -9.57 -6.28 6.32
N ALA A 86 -8.91 -5.76 5.29
CA ALA A 86 -7.45 -5.86 5.17
C ALA A 86 -6.82 -4.47 4.97
N HIS A 87 -5.62 -4.27 5.49
CA HIS A 87 -4.91 -2.99 5.34
C HIS A 87 -4.08 -3.00 4.07
N PHE A 88 -4.48 -2.19 3.09
CA PHE A 88 -3.99 -2.31 1.70
C PHE A 88 -4.42 -3.63 1.02
N ALA A 89 -5.64 -4.09 1.34
CA ALA A 89 -6.37 -5.27 0.82
C ALA A 89 -6.15 -5.73 -0.64
N GLN A 90 -5.67 -4.88 -1.53
CA GLN A 90 -5.29 -5.30 -2.88
C GLN A 90 -4.18 -6.37 -2.86
N PHE A 91 -3.26 -6.31 -1.88
CA PHE A 91 -2.23 -7.33 -1.72
C PHE A 91 -2.84 -8.64 -1.25
N ASP A 92 -3.48 -8.65 -0.08
CA ASP A 92 -4.04 -9.85 0.57
C ASP A 92 -5.07 -10.56 -0.28
N MET A 93 -6.01 -9.80 -0.86
CA MET A 93 -7.04 -10.36 -1.73
C MET A 93 -6.48 -10.75 -3.11
N GLY A 94 -5.34 -10.17 -3.50
CA GLY A 94 -4.58 -10.63 -4.65
C GLY A 94 -3.90 -11.97 -4.39
N ALA A 95 -3.29 -12.13 -3.21
CA ALA A 95 -2.67 -13.38 -2.78
C ALA A 95 -3.70 -14.50 -2.60
N LEU A 96 -4.83 -14.22 -1.92
CA LEU A 96 -5.96 -15.16 -1.87
C LEU A 96 -6.48 -15.50 -3.27
N LYS A 97 -6.60 -14.53 -4.17
CA LYS A 97 -7.01 -14.85 -5.54
C LYS A 97 -6.02 -15.80 -6.22
N ASP A 98 -4.74 -15.48 -6.17
CA ASP A 98 -3.69 -16.21 -6.88
C ASP A 98 -3.52 -17.63 -6.28
N VAL A 99 -3.70 -17.84 -4.97
CA VAL A 99 -3.67 -19.19 -4.36
C VAL A 99 -4.89 -20.03 -4.71
N TYR A 100 -6.10 -19.45 -4.80
CA TYR A 100 -7.26 -20.19 -5.33
C TYR A 100 -7.01 -20.64 -6.77
N GLN A 101 -6.40 -19.78 -7.58
CA GLN A 101 -6.06 -20.11 -8.96
C GLN A 101 -4.97 -21.17 -9.06
N LYS A 102 -3.96 -21.13 -8.18
CA LYS A 102 -2.91 -22.17 -8.08
C LYS A 102 -3.52 -23.56 -7.92
N TYR A 103 -4.51 -23.69 -7.03
CA TYR A 103 -5.15 -24.96 -6.71
C TYR A 103 -6.42 -25.24 -7.53
N GLU A 104 -6.70 -24.45 -8.57
CA GLU A 104 -7.90 -24.59 -9.42
C GLU A 104 -9.22 -24.63 -8.63
N LEU A 105 -9.30 -23.83 -7.55
CA LEU A 105 -10.46 -23.77 -6.67
C LEU A 105 -11.48 -22.72 -7.11
N ASP A 106 -12.76 -23.03 -6.95
CA ASP A 106 -13.83 -22.04 -7.05
C ASP A 106 -13.74 -21.01 -5.93
N PHE A 107 -13.90 -19.73 -6.29
CA PHE A 107 -13.86 -18.61 -5.35
C PHE A 107 -15.05 -18.63 -4.38
N ASP A 108 -14.76 -18.52 -3.08
CA ASP A 108 -15.78 -18.29 -2.07
C ASP A 108 -16.32 -16.85 -2.12
N ASN A 109 -17.57 -16.69 -1.67
CA ASN A 109 -18.24 -15.39 -1.61
C ASN A 109 -17.72 -14.54 -0.43
N ILE A 110 -16.47 -14.08 -0.53
CA ILE A 110 -15.81 -13.26 0.48
C ILE A 110 -15.85 -11.79 0.03
N GLU A 111 -16.70 -11.01 0.68
CA GLU A 111 -16.74 -9.56 0.53
C GLU A 111 -15.65 -8.91 1.37
N TYR A 112 -15.04 -7.84 0.88
CA TYR A 112 -13.97 -7.17 1.60
C TYR A 112 -13.92 -5.66 1.41
N ILE A 113 -13.32 -4.97 2.39
CA ILE A 113 -13.01 -3.55 2.38
C ILE A 113 -11.55 -3.30 2.74
N CYS A 114 -11.06 -2.10 2.42
CA CYS A 114 -9.67 -1.72 2.64
C CYS A 114 -9.55 -0.61 3.69
N SER A 115 -9.05 -0.94 4.88
CA SER A 115 -8.87 0.01 5.98
C SER A 115 -7.91 1.15 5.62
N TYR A 116 -6.87 0.87 4.82
CA TYR A 116 -5.98 1.91 4.26
C TYR A 116 -6.73 2.97 3.46
N ARG A 117 -7.71 2.57 2.64
CA ARG A 117 -8.50 3.52 1.83
C ARG A 117 -9.52 4.27 2.68
N LEU A 118 -10.11 3.60 3.66
CA LEU A 118 -11.03 4.22 4.61
C LEU A 118 -10.31 5.26 5.47
N ALA A 119 -9.12 4.94 5.98
CA ALA A 119 -8.32 5.87 6.76
C ALA A 119 -8.01 7.16 5.99
N LYS A 120 -7.75 7.09 4.68
CA LYS A 120 -7.50 8.29 3.86
C LYS A 120 -8.68 9.26 3.77
N VAL A 121 -9.91 8.76 3.89
CA VAL A 121 -11.12 9.59 3.78
C VAL A 121 -11.67 9.97 5.14
N ALA A 122 -11.59 9.08 6.12
CA ALA A 122 -12.14 9.26 7.46
C ALA A 122 -11.12 9.86 8.46
N LEU A 123 -9.84 9.89 8.12
CA LEU A 123 -8.78 10.48 8.94
C LEU A 123 -7.81 11.32 8.08
N PRO A 124 -8.27 12.45 7.49
CA PRO A 124 -7.43 13.29 6.64
C PRO A 124 -6.26 13.90 7.42
N GLY A 125 -5.20 14.29 6.70
CA GLY A 125 -4.04 14.99 7.29
C GLY A 125 -2.95 14.10 7.87
N GLN A 126 -3.06 12.77 7.80
CA GLN A 126 -1.97 11.89 8.20
C GLN A 126 -0.80 11.96 7.21
N LEU A 127 0.43 11.99 7.74
CA LEU A 127 1.66 12.01 6.94
C LEU A 127 1.82 10.75 6.06
N ASN A 128 1.36 9.61 6.56
CA ASN A 128 1.44 8.32 5.89
C ASN A 128 0.39 7.38 6.46
N TYR A 129 -0.26 6.60 5.60
CA TYR A 129 -1.32 5.67 5.96
C TYR A 129 -0.86 4.20 5.96
N LYS A 130 0.41 3.89 5.71
CA LYS A 130 0.95 2.52 5.84
C LYS A 130 0.72 1.97 7.25
N LEU A 131 0.43 0.68 7.36
CA LEU A 131 0.04 -0.02 8.60
C LEU A 131 0.92 0.37 9.78
N LYS A 132 2.23 0.10 9.72
CA LYS A 132 3.19 0.44 10.79
C LYS A 132 3.14 1.90 11.25
N ARG A 133 3.02 2.85 10.31
CA ARG A 133 2.99 4.27 10.66
C ARG A 133 1.66 4.65 11.30
N LEU A 134 0.56 4.17 10.72
CA LEU A 134 -0.77 4.49 11.21
C LEU A 134 -1.03 3.84 12.57
N ALA A 135 -0.68 2.57 12.74
CA ALA A 135 -0.74 1.85 14.02
C ALA A 135 0.04 2.61 15.11
N LYS A 136 1.28 3.03 14.83
CA LYS A 136 2.06 3.86 15.76
C LYS A 136 1.36 5.16 16.12
N ASN A 137 0.80 5.88 15.15
CA ASN A 137 0.10 7.15 15.40
C ASN A 137 -1.16 6.96 16.26
N LEU A 138 -1.81 5.80 16.15
CA LEU A 138 -3.03 5.45 16.88
C LEU A 138 -2.75 4.68 18.17
N ASN A 139 -1.47 4.52 18.56
CA ASN A 139 -1.04 3.72 19.71
C ASN A 139 -1.55 2.26 19.68
N ILE A 140 -1.59 1.66 18.50
CA ILE A 140 -1.91 0.24 18.29
C ILE A 140 -0.60 -0.55 18.30
N GLU A 141 -0.55 -1.58 19.15
CA GLU A 141 0.56 -2.53 19.17
C GLU A 141 0.65 -3.31 17.86
N LEU A 142 1.88 -3.47 17.35
CA LEU A 142 2.14 -4.12 16.08
C LEU A 142 3.50 -4.83 16.14
N ASP A 143 3.46 -6.16 16.15
CA ASP A 143 4.56 -6.98 15.68
C ASP A 143 4.42 -7.10 14.15
N HIS A 144 5.22 -6.32 13.42
CA HIS A 144 4.98 -6.12 11.99
C HIS A 144 5.49 -7.30 11.17
N HIS A 145 4.72 -7.73 10.19
CA HIS A 145 4.96 -8.93 9.36
C HIS A 145 4.70 -10.27 10.08
N ASN A 146 3.92 -10.20 11.16
CA ASN A 146 3.19 -11.36 11.67
C ASN A 146 1.73 -11.23 11.22
N ALA A 147 1.25 -12.17 10.41
CA ALA A 147 -0.08 -12.08 9.79
C ALA A 147 -1.22 -11.86 10.82
N LEU A 148 -1.16 -12.49 12.00
CA LEU A 148 -2.21 -12.29 13.01
C LEU A 148 -2.15 -10.89 13.63
N SER A 149 -0.94 -10.39 13.91
CA SER A 149 -0.69 -9.05 14.43
C SER A 149 -1.10 -7.97 13.43
N ASP A 150 -0.73 -8.12 12.15
CA ASP A 150 -1.09 -7.18 11.08
C ASP A 150 -2.62 -7.18 10.80
N ALA A 151 -3.26 -8.36 10.84
CA ALA A 151 -4.73 -8.48 10.79
C ALA A 151 -5.39 -7.76 11.99
N ARG A 152 -4.91 -8.01 13.22
CA ARG A 152 -5.42 -7.34 14.42
C ARG A 152 -5.33 -5.81 14.30
N ALA A 153 -4.19 -5.29 13.87
CA ALA A 153 -4.00 -3.86 13.68
C ALA A 153 -4.90 -3.29 12.58
N SER A 154 -5.12 -4.04 11.50
CA SER A 154 -6.04 -3.67 10.43
C SER A 154 -7.48 -3.49 10.93
N GLY A 155 -7.94 -4.40 11.79
CA GLY A 155 -9.26 -4.32 12.44
C GLY A 155 -9.35 -3.18 13.44
N LEU A 156 -8.34 -3.01 14.32
CA LEU A 156 -8.30 -1.90 15.28
C LEU A 156 -8.27 -0.53 14.60
N ILE A 157 -7.61 -0.40 13.44
CA ILE A 157 -7.70 0.82 12.64
C ILE A 157 -9.14 1.08 12.19
N LEU A 158 -9.87 0.07 11.69
CA LEU A 158 -11.26 0.26 11.31
C LEU A 158 -12.11 0.66 12.51
N GLU A 159 -11.93 0.01 13.65
CA GLU A 159 -12.64 0.35 14.89
C GLU A 159 -12.37 1.79 15.35
N TYR A 160 -11.12 2.23 15.28
CA TYR A 160 -10.76 3.61 15.57
C TYR A 160 -11.51 4.59 14.64
N LEU A 161 -11.60 4.28 13.35
CA LEU A 161 -12.31 5.12 12.38
C LEU A 161 -13.82 5.16 12.64
N LEU A 162 -14.43 4.02 13.02
CA LEU A 162 -15.85 3.94 13.36
C LEU A 162 -16.15 4.76 14.62
N SER A 163 -15.45 4.47 15.72
CA SER A 163 -15.66 5.10 17.02
C SER A 163 -15.41 6.62 17.00
N THR A 164 -14.32 7.08 16.37
CA THR A 164 -13.98 8.51 16.29
C THR A 164 -15.00 9.29 15.47
N ASN A 165 -15.66 8.65 14.51
CA ASN A 165 -16.71 9.26 13.69
C ASN A 165 -18.12 8.93 14.20
N SER A 166 -18.25 8.39 15.41
CA SER A 166 -19.53 8.07 16.07
C SER A 166 -20.43 7.09 15.30
N PHE A 167 -19.83 6.13 14.60
CA PHE A 167 -20.56 5.06 13.90
C PHE A 167 -20.51 3.76 14.68
N SER A 168 -21.67 3.14 14.87
CA SER A 168 -21.84 1.77 15.39
C SER A 168 -22.45 0.83 14.34
N ASP A 169 -22.44 1.24 13.08
CA ASP A 169 -22.90 0.45 11.94
C ASP A 169 -21.93 0.69 10.79
N LEU A 170 -21.25 -0.38 10.40
CA LEU A 170 -20.29 -0.35 9.31
C LEU A 170 -20.93 0.08 7.99
N ASN A 171 -22.17 -0.33 7.71
CA ASN A 171 -22.85 0.05 6.47
C ASN A 171 -23.16 1.55 6.43
N ALA A 172 -23.59 2.12 7.55
CA ALA A 172 -23.81 3.55 7.68
C ALA A 172 -22.49 4.33 7.48
N PHE A 173 -21.40 3.87 8.09
CA PHE A 173 -20.07 4.46 7.93
C PHE A 173 -19.60 4.42 6.47
N LEU A 174 -19.68 3.25 5.82
CA LEU A 174 -19.29 3.10 4.41
C LEU A 174 -20.12 4.02 3.50
N LYS A 175 -21.41 4.16 3.77
CA LYS A 175 -22.31 5.06 3.02
C LYS A 175 -21.94 6.53 3.19
N GLU A 176 -21.70 6.97 4.44
CA GLU A 176 -21.31 8.36 4.75
C GLU A 176 -20.07 8.78 3.95
N TYR A 177 -19.03 7.94 3.96
CA TYR A 177 -17.79 8.21 3.23
C TYR A 177 -17.84 7.85 1.74
N SER A 178 -19.04 7.56 1.21
CA SER A 178 -19.25 7.17 -0.20
C SER A 178 -18.31 6.04 -0.65
N TYR A 179 -18.03 5.12 0.26
CA TYR A 179 -17.18 3.97 0.04
C TYR A 179 -17.94 2.86 -0.70
N ASN A 180 -18.16 3.06 -1.99
CA ASN A 180 -18.91 2.13 -2.84
C ASN A 180 -18.01 1.02 -3.41
N LYS A 181 -16.93 0.70 -2.70
CA LYS A 181 -15.81 -0.11 -3.19
C LYS A 181 -15.58 -1.34 -2.33
N THR A 182 -16.66 -1.98 -1.89
CA THR A 182 -16.56 -3.37 -1.43
C THR A 182 -16.02 -4.21 -2.59
N GLY A 183 -15.02 -5.02 -2.32
CA GLY A 183 -14.51 -6.02 -3.24
C GLY A 183 -15.18 -7.36 -2.99
N LEU A 184 -15.13 -8.23 -4.00
CA LEU A 184 -15.50 -9.63 -3.85
C LEU A 184 -14.32 -10.47 -4.34
N LEU A 185 -13.93 -11.49 -3.58
CA LEU A 185 -12.83 -12.39 -3.95
C LEU A 185 -13.07 -12.98 -5.35
N GLY A 186 -11.99 -13.11 -6.14
CA GLY A 186 -12.05 -13.62 -7.51
C GLY A 186 -12.64 -12.68 -8.56
N GLN A 187 -13.47 -11.73 -8.16
CA GLN A 187 -13.97 -10.67 -9.04
C GLN A 187 -13.04 -9.46 -8.99
N TYR A 188 -13.12 -8.55 -9.98
CA TYR A 188 -12.33 -7.32 -9.99
C TYR A 188 -12.74 -6.37 -8.85
N GLY A 189 -12.31 -6.70 -7.63
CA GLY A 189 -12.46 -5.88 -6.45
C GLY A 189 -11.59 -4.65 -6.58
N PHE A 190 -12.23 -3.50 -6.44
CA PHE A 190 -11.77 -2.20 -6.89
C PHE A 190 -11.65 -2.11 -8.41
N LYS A 191 -12.78 -1.96 -9.11
CA LYS A 191 -12.78 -1.18 -10.37
C LYS A 191 -12.05 0.13 -10.08
N ARG A 192 -10.79 0.23 -10.47
CA ARG A 192 -10.21 1.51 -10.84
C ARG A 192 -11.19 1.98 -11.90
N LYS A 193 -12.03 2.99 -11.60
CA LYS A 193 -12.48 3.85 -12.70
C LYS A 193 -11.17 4.10 -13.46
N LYS A 194 -11.14 3.79 -14.75
CA LYS A 194 -10.21 4.47 -15.64
C LYS A 194 -10.59 5.94 -15.49
N SER A 195 -10.18 6.59 -14.40
CA SER A 195 -9.81 7.97 -14.50
C SER A 195 -8.75 7.88 -15.59
N TYR A 196 -9.09 8.40 -16.76
CA TYR A 196 -8.11 9.19 -17.47
C TYR A 196 -7.46 10.03 -16.38
N GLN A 197 -6.32 9.55 -15.85
CA GLN A 197 -5.42 10.46 -15.19
C GLN A 197 -5.10 11.39 -16.33
N TYR A 198 -5.76 12.55 -16.34
CA TYR A 198 -5.06 13.74 -16.74
C TYR A 198 -3.71 13.59 -16.05
N LYS A 199 -2.67 13.27 -16.83
CA LYS A 199 -1.30 13.36 -16.34
C LYS A 199 -1.17 14.85 -16.06
N GLU A 200 -1.56 15.24 -14.85
CA GLU A 200 -1.41 16.61 -14.37
C GLU A 200 0.03 16.97 -14.71
N ASN A 201 0.21 18.06 -15.45
CA ASN A 201 1.54 18.43 -15.89
C ASN A 201 2.35 18.71 -14.62
N LEU A 202 3.21 17.76 -14.24
CA LEU A 202 4.02 17.89 -13.02
C LEU A 202 4.96 19.09 -13.09
N ILE A 203 5.19 19.61 -14.30
CA ILE A 203 5.98 20.81 -14.56
C ILE A 203 5.06 22.02 -14.35
N TYR A 204 5.33 22.75 -13.26
CA TYR A 204 4.67 24.01 -12.98
C TYR A 204 5.06 25.05 -14.04
N GLN A 205 4.09 25.81 -14.51
CA GLN A 205 4.31 26.94 -15.42
C GLN A 205 3.97 28.21 -14.63
N PRO A 206 4.98 28.99 -14.20
CA PRO A 206 4.76 30.25 -13.52
C PRO A 206 3.93 31.22 -14.37
N THR A 207 3.04 31.96 -13.71
CA THR A 207 2.32 33.10 -14.29
C THR A 207 3.29 34.22 -14.66
N GLU A 208 2.87 35.17 -15.51
CA GLU A 208 3.73 36.31 -15.87
C GLU A 208 4.05 37.18 -14.64
N GLU A 209 3.11 37.30 -13.71
CA GLU A 209 3.31 37.97 -12.43
C GLU A 209 4.36 37.26 -11.57
N GLU A 210 4.29 35.91 -11.47
CA GLU A 210 5.28 35.12 -10.74
C GLU A 210 6.66 35.23 -11.40
N LYS A 211 6.76 35.23 -12.73
CA LYS A 211 8.02 35.43 -13.46
C LYS A 211 8.62 36.82 -13.19
N ALA A 212 7.80 37.86 -13.23
CA ALA A 212 8.23 39.23 -12.93
C ALA A 212 8.72 39.38 -11.48
N ALA A 213 8.21 38.57 -10.55
CA ALA A 213 8.61 38.57 -9.15
C ALA A 213 9.85 37.71 -8.84
N MET A 214 10.37 36.93 -9.80
CA MET A 214 11.55 36.09 -9.57
C MET A 214 12.79 36.95 -9.40
N ASN A 215 13.69 36.53 -8.51
CA ASN A 215 15.00 37.15 -8.37
C ASN A 215 15.98 36.56 -9.40
N PRO A 216 16.45 37.33 -10.40
CA PRO A 216 17.41 36.85 -11.40
C PRO A 216 18.77 36.47 -10.80
N ASP A 217 19.12 37.04 -9.63
CA ASP A 217 20.38 36.75 -8.92
C ASP A 217 20.27 35.50 -8.03
N HIS A 218 19.11 34.84 -8.00
CA HIS A 218 18.96 33.61 -7.24
C HIS A 218 19.85 32.50 -7.82
N TYR A 219 20.55 31.76 -6.95
CA TYR A 219 21.55 30.75 -7.36
C TYR A 219 21.02 29.70 -8.35
N PHE A 220 19.73 29.36 -8.28
CA PHE A 220 19.08 28.40 -9.17
C PHE A 220 18.42 29.00 -10.41
N TYR A 221 18.49 30.32 -10.59
CA TYR A 221 17.84 31.00 -11.71
C TYR A 221 18.43 30.53 -13.04
N GLY A 222 17.56 30.11 -13.98
CA GLY A 222 17.95 29.61 -15.30
C GLY A 222 18.55 28.20 -15.32
N LEU A 223 18.74 27.54 -14.17
CA LEU A 223 19.26 26.18 -14.12
C LEU A 223 18.16 25.16 -14.38
N TYR A 224 18.47 24.13 -15.16
CA TYR A 224 17.56 23.03 -15.47
C TYR A 224 17.64 21.94 -14.41
N PHE A 225 16.48 21.58 -13.86
CA PHE A 225 16.33 20.58 -12.81
C PHE A 225 15.62 19.34 -13.31
N CYS A 226 16.10 18.18 -12.88
CA CYS A 226 15.32 16.96 -12.94
C CYS A 226 15.27 16.31 -11.58
N PHE A 227 14.16 15.62 -11.27
CA PHE A 227 13.99 14.94 -9.99
C PHE A 227 13.87 13.43 -10.22
N THR A 228 14.39 12.62 -9.30
CA THR A 228 14.24 11.16 -9.30
C THR A 228 14.02 10.63 -7.88
N GLY A 229 13.41 9.45 -7.73
CA GLY A 229 13.04 8.89 -6.43
C GLY A 229 11.89 9.62 -5.71
N LYS A 230 11.56 9.11 -4.52
CA LYS A 230 10.59 9.70 -3.61
C LYS A 230 11.27 10.78 -2.77
N LEU A 231 10.72 11.99 -2.79
CA LEU A 231 11.20 13.09 -1.94
C LEU A 231 10.58 12.95 -0.55
N GLU A 232 11.37 13.13 0.50
CA GLU A 232 10.93 12.88 1.88
C GLU A 232 9.96 13.94 2.41
N ARG A 233 10.19 15.20 2.05
CA ARG A 233 9.51 16.36 2.67
C ARG A 233 8.44 17.03 1.81
N MET A 234 8.36 16.67 0.54
CA MET A 234 7.44 17.31 -0.40
C MET A 234 7.06 16.36 -1.54
N THR A 235 5.92 16.61 -2.14
CA THR A 235 5.51 15.94 -3.36
C THR A 235 6.34 16.41 -4.55
N ARG A 236 6.34 15.62 -5.63
CA ARG A 236 7.01 16.01 -6.86
C ARG A 236 6.47 17.32 -7.46
N LYS A 237 5.15 17.55 -7.30
CA LYS A 237 4.47 18.75 -7.78
C LYS A 237 4.93 19.99 -7.01
N GLU A 238 5.02 19.89 -5.68
CA GLU A 238 5.51 20.97 -4.83
C GLU A 238 6.98 21.28 -5.12
N ALA A 239 7.82 20.26 -5.30
CA ALA A 239 9.23 20.46 -5.65
C ALA A 239 9.40 21.19 -6.98
N ASN A 240 8.69 20.77 -8.04
CA ASN A 240 8.72 21.45 -9.32
C ASN A 240 8.22 22.90 -9.21
N LYS A 241 7.14 23.14 -8.44
CA LYS A 241 6.63 24.50 -8.21
C LYS A 241 7.66 25.37 -7.47
N ALA A 242 8.24 24.87 -6.38
CA ALA A 242 9.24 25.60 -5.60
C ALA A 242 10.47 25.97 -6.44
N THR A 243 10.98 25.03 -7.25
CA THR A 243 12.07 25.29 -8.19
C THR A 243 11.69 26.35 -9.22
N ALA A 244 10.50 26.25 -9.81
CA ALA A 244 10.04 27.20 -10.81
C ALA A 244 9.88 28.62 -10.25
N LEU A 245 9.37 28.76 -9.02
CA LEU A 245 9.18 30.06 -8.37
C LEU A 245 10.49 30.78 -8.01
N VAL A 246 11.60 30.07 -7.93
CA VAL A 246 12.94 30.66 -7.73
C VAL A 246 13.74 30.80 -9.03
N GLY A 247 13.08 30.65 -10.19
CA GLY A 247 13.67 30.80 -11.51
C GLY A 247 14.35 29.56 -12.09
N GLY A 248 14.33 28.43 -11.39
CA GLY A 248 14.82 27.16 -11.93
C GLY A 248 13.83 26.55 -12.94
N ILE A 249 14.33 25.70 -13.84
CA ILE A 249 13.57 25.14 -14.96
C ILE A 249 13.38 23.62 -14.73
N PRO A 250 12.27 23.17 -14.12
CA PRO A 250 12.02 21.75 -13.91
C PRO A 250 11.68 21.01 -15.22
N GLU A 251 12.25 19.83 -15.40
CA GLU A 251 12.07 18.95 -16.56
C GLU A 251 11.56 17.55 -16.17
N LYS A 252 10.87 16.88 -17.11
CA LYS A 252 10.32 15.52 -16.90
C LYS A 252 11.39 14.44 -16.89
N GLY A 253 12.52 14.68 -17.54
CA GLY A 253 13.60 13.72 -17.73
C GLY A 253 14.93 14.42 -17.85
N VAL A 254 16.01 13.68 -17.64
CA VAL A 254 17.38 14.19 -17.78
C VAL A 254 17.66 14.42 -19.26
N THR A 255 18.21 15.57 -19.59
CA THR A 255 18.65 16.01 -20.92
C THR A 255 20.12 16.46 -20.86
N LYS A 256 20.71 16.77 -22.02
CA LYS A 256 22.05 17.36 -22.08
C LYS A 256 22.16 18.77 -21.45
N HIS A 257 21.01 19.41 -21.18
CA HIS A 257 20.94 20.73 -20.58
C HIS A 257 20.66 20.67 -19.08
N THR A 258 20.31 19.49 -18.53
CA THR A 258 20.04 19.34 -17.10
C THR A 258 21.28 19.69 -16.28
N ASN A 259 21.19 20.74 -15.45
CA ASN A 259 22.26 21.17 -14.56
C ASN A 259 22.24 20.39 -13.24
N ILE A 260 21.06 20.13 -12.70
CA ILE A 260 20.89 19.53 -11.36
C ILE A 260 19.94 18.34 -11.43
N LEU A 261 20.41 17.16 -11.03
CA LEU A 261 19.57 15.99 -10.75
C LEU A 261 19.37 15.85 -9.24
N VAL A 262 18.15 16.10 -8.77
CA VAL A 262 17.77 15.93 -7.37
C VAL A 262 17.32 14.48 -7.14
N VAL A 263 18.05 13.77 -6.26
CA VAL A 263 17.85 12.35 -5.98
C VAL A 263 17.17 12.18 -4.62
N GLY A 264 15.95 11.66 -4.62
CA GLY A 264 15.26 11.20 -3.42
C GLY A 264 15.50 9.71 -3.15
N GLU A 265 14.77 9.19 -2.16
CA GLU A 265 14.78 7.76 -1.78
C GLU A 265 14.40 6.89 -2.99
N GLN A 266 15.22 5.87 -3.27
CA GLN A 266 14.98 4.93 -4.37
C GLN A 266 14.26 3.69 -3.85
N GLU A 267 13.24 3.26 -4.59
CA GLU A 267 12.55 2.00 -4.30
C GLU A 267 13.32 0.87 -4.99
N TRP A 268 13.87 -0.06 -4.20
CA TRP A 268 14.74 -1.12 -4.70
C TRP A 268 14.08 -1.97 -5.80
N ARG A 269 12.77 -2.21 -5.72
CA ARG A 269 11.98 -2.92 -6.74
C ARG A 269 11.99 -2.22 -8.10
N VAL A 270 12.22 -0.91 -8.11
CA VAL A 270 12.22 -0.07 -9.32
C VAL A 270 13.63 0.09 -9.89
N VAL A 271 14.63 0.21 -9.03
CA VAL A 271 16.02 0.48 -9.45
C VAL A 271 16.88 -0.79 -9.60
N GLY A 272 16.50 -1.89 -8.96
CA GLY A 272 17.26 -3.14 -8.99
C GLY A 272 18.54 -3.08 -8.16
N LYS A 273 19.42 -4.09 -8.34
CA LYS A 273 20.64 -4.28 -7.54
C LYS A 273 21.65 -3.14 -7.62
N ASP A 274 21.66 -2.38 -8.72
CA ASP A 274 22.58 -1.27 -8.90
C ASP A 274 22.14 0.01 -8.14
N GLY A 275 20.90 0.05 -7.65
CA GLY A 275 20.38 1.21 -6.93
C GLY A 275 20.16 2.45 -7.80
N LEU A 276 20.36 2.36 -9.12
CA LEU A 276 20.36 3.50 -10.03
C LEU A 276 19.03 3.59 -10.78
N SER A 277 18.31 4.69 -10.57
CA SER A 277 17.16 5.02 -11.41
C SER A 277 17.56 5.24 -12.87
N SER A 278 16.62 5.06 -13.79
CA SER A 278 16.83 5.35 -15.22
C SER A 278 17.32 6.78 -15.49
N LYS A 279 16.91 7.75 -14.65
CA LYS A 279 17.40 9.13 -14.71
C LYS A 279 18.86 9.26 -14.25
N MET A 280 19.27 8.53 -13.21
CA MET A 280 20.65 8.52 -12.73
C MET A 280 21.58 7.90 -13.76
N LYS A 281 21.20 6.74 -14.32
CA LYS A 281 21.92 6.09 -15.42
C LYS A 281 22.09 7.03 -16.61
N LYS A 282 21.01 7.70 -17.02
CA LYS A 282 21.04 8.68 -18.11
C LYS A 282 21.94 9.88 -17.81
N ALA A 283 21.93 10.40 -16.58
CA ALA A 283 22.80 11.50 -16.18
C ALA A 283 24.28 11.09 -16.23
N GLN A 284 24.63 9.89 -15.73
CA GLN A 284 25.99 9.36 -15.80
C GLN A 284 26.48 9.25 -17.25
N THR A 285 25.69 8.65 -18.15
CA THR A 285 26.03 8.54 -19.57
C THR A 285 26.21 9.90 -20.27
N LEU A 286 25.56 10.95 -19.78
CA LEU A 286 25.70 12.30 -20.34
C LEU A 286 26.91 13.05 -19.78
N LEU A 287 27.44 12.66 -18.62
CA LEU A 287 28.68 13.21 -18.04
C LEU A 287 29.93 12.57 -18.64
N GLU A 288 29.81 11.35 -19.17
CA GLU A 288 30.90 10.61 -19.83
C GLU A 288 31.16 11.06 -21.29
N LYS A 289 30.39 12.04 -21.80
CA LYS A 289 30.47 12.56 -23.18
C LYS A 289 30.92 14.01 -23.20
#